data_AF-A0A518D5P8-F1
#
_entry.id   AF-A0A518D5P8-F1
#
_cell.length_a   1.000
_cell.length_b   1.000
_cell.length_c   1.000
_cell.angle_alpha   90.00
_cell.angle_beta   90.00
_cell.angle_gamma   90.00
#
_symmetry.space_group_name_H-M   'P 1'
#
loop_
_entity.id
_entity.type
_entity.pdbx_description
1 polymer ?
#
loop_
_entity_poly.entity_id
_entity_poly.type
_entity_poly.pdbx_seq_one_letter_code
_entity_poly.pdbx_strand_id
1 'polypeptide(L)'
;MTFYCTNGTKELLLAARSLPIDDLQFEMPDLLPEDFLILKEFPQLKKVRIEHMMEDEWIARLESELPNVVVEAPYPRSKEPGMAR
;
A
#
# COMPACT_ATOMS: atom_id res chain seq x y z
N MET A 1 -14.49 4.74 -1.55
CA MET A 1 -14.75 3.71 -0.52
C MET A 1 -13.41 3.18 -0.01
N THR A 2 -13.27 3.06 1.31
CA THR A 2 -12.05 2.53 1.94
C THR A 2 -12.13 1.03 2.13
N PHE A 3 -11.05 0.31 1.80
CA PHE A 3 -10.90 -1.11 2.10
C PHE A 3 -9.67 -1.31 3.00
N TYR A 4 -9.88 -1.97 4.13
CA TYR A 4 -8.85 -2.25 5.12
C TYR A 4 -8.27 -3.64 4.86
N CYS A 5 -6.98 -3.68 4.53
CA CYS A 5 -6.20 -4.88 4.32
C CYS A 5 -5.48 -5.26 5.61
N THR A 6 -5.85 -6.42 6.13
CA THR A 6 -5.25 -7.04 7.32
C THR A 6 -4.76 -8.45 6.95
N ASN A 7 -4.19 -9.17 7.91
CA ASN A 7 -3.71 -10.52 7.64
C ASN A 7 -4.85 -11.44 7.16
N GLY A 8 -4.65 -12.11 6.02
CA GLY A 8 -5.62 -13.01 5.40
C GLY A 8 -6.65 -12.34 4.48
N THR A 9 -6.64 -11.02 4.28
CA THR A 9 -7.64 -10.34 3.42
C THR A 9 -7.22 -10.22 1.95
N LYS A 10 -6.09 -10.81 1.53
CA LYS A 10 -5.59 -10.74 0.13
C LYS A 10 -6.61 -11.27 -0.89
N GLU A 11 -7.25 -12.41 -0.59
CA GLU A 11 -8.27 -12.98 -1.47
C GLU A 11 -9.53 -12.09 -1.53
N LEU A 12 -9.89 -11.45 -0.42
CA LEU A 12 -10.99 -10.50 -0.36
C LEU A 12 -10.69 -9.23 -1.15
N LEU A 13 -9.45 -8.74 -1.09
CA LEU A 13 -8.99 -7.61 -1.88
C LEU A 13 -9.14 -7.92 -3.38
N LEU A 14 -8.66 -9.08 -3.83
CA LEU A 14 -8.79 -9.53 -5.22
C LEU A 14 -10.26 -9.65 -5.65
N ALA A 15 -11.12 -10.19 -4.80
CA ALA A 15 -12.55 -10.29 -5.07
C ALA A 15 -13.23 -8.90 -5.12
N ALA A 16 -12.71 -7.94 -4.38
CA ALA A 16 -13.24 -6.58 -4.28
C ALA A 16 -12.81 -5.63 -5.41
N ARG A 17 -11.98 -6.07 -6.37
CA ARG A 17 -11.45 -5.24 -7.48
C ARG A 17 -12.51 -4.52 -8.32
N SER A 18 -13.71 -5.08 -8.42
CA SER A 18 -14.83 -4.48 -9.17
C SER A 18 -15.62 -3.45 -8.35
N LEU A 19 -15.33 -3.32 -7.06
CA LEU A 19 -15.96 -2.35 -6.19
C LEU A 19 -15.30 -0.96 -6.37
N PRO A 20 -16.00 0.14 -6.08
CA PRO A 20 -15.47 1.50 -6.19
C PRO A 20 -14.53 1.85 -5.03
N ILE A 21 -13.49 1.03 -4.84
CA ILE A 21 -12.43 1.27 -3.86
C ILE A 21 -11.54 2.39 -4.38
N ASP A 22 -11.38 3.44 -3.58
CA ASP A 22 -10.52 4.59 -3.87
C ASP A 22 -9.42 4.80 -2.81
N ASP A 23 -9.49 4.09 -1.69
CA ASP A 23 -8.56 4.19 -0.56
C ASP A 23 -8.29 2.78 -0.02
N LEU A 24 -7.03 2.35 -0.08
CA LEU A 24 -6.57 1.07 0.46
C LEU A 24 -5.67 1.31 1.66
N GLN A 25 -5.95 0.65 2.78
CA GLN A 25 -5.18 0.80 4.01
C GLN A 25 -4.63 -0.55 4.44
N PHE A 26 -3.31 -0.66 4.49
CA PHE A 26 -2.59 -1.87 4.87
C PHE A 26 -2.09 -1.75 6.31
N GLU A 27 -2.64 -2.58 7.19
CA GLU A 27 -2.30 -2.65 8.61
C GLU A 27 -1.04 -3.48 8.87
N MET A 28 -0.39 -4.08 7.88
CA MET A 28 0.77 -4.93 8.10
C MET A 28 1.85 -4.73 7.02
N PRO A 29 3.13 -5.02 7.33
CA PRO A 29 4.24 -4.94 6.37
C PRO A 29 4.22 -6.06 5.31
N ASP A 30 3.14 -6.83 5.23
CA ASP A 30 3.02 -8.04 4.41
C ASP A 30 2.73 -7.77 2.94
N LEU A 31 2.88 -6.52 2.47
CA LEU A 31 2.85 -6.24 1.04
C LEU A 31 4.13 -6.81 0.41
N LEU A 32 4.01 -8.04 -0.09
CA LEU A 32 5.06 -8.60 -0.93
C LEU A 32 5.13 -7.81 -2.24
N PRO A 33 6.28 -7.84 -2.92
CA PRO A 33 6.46 -7.18 -4.23
C PRO A 33 5.33 -7.47 -5.24
N GLU A 34 4.81 -8.69 -5.18
CA GLU A 34 3.71 -9.21 -6.00
C GLU A 34 2.35 -8.60 -5.66
N ASP A 35 2.12 -8.20 -4.42
CA ASP A 35 0.86 -7.57 -3.99
C ASP A 35 0.73 -6.13 -4.52
N PHE A 36 1.84 -5.49 -4.87
CA PHE A 36 1.80 -4.18 -5.53
C PHE A 36 1.22 -4.24 -6.95
N LEU A 37 1.29 -5.40 -7.62
CA LEU A 37 0.66 -5.56 -8.93
C LEU A 37 -0.86 -5.49 -8.84
N ILE A 38 -1.43 -5.97 -7.74
CA ILE A 38 -2.88 -5.96 -7.47
C ILE A 38 -3.40 -4.52 -7.37
N LEU A 39 -2.61 -3.57 -6.87
CA LEU A 39 -3.01 -2.16 -6.77
C LEU A 39 -3.35 -1.54 -8.13
N LYS A 40 -2.69 -1.99 -9.20
CA LYS A 40 -2.96 -1.53 -10.57
C LYS A 40 -4.32 -2.02 -11.11
N GLU A 41 -4.90 -3.04 -10.48
CA GLU A 41 -6.21 -3.58 -10.85
C GLU A 41 -7.39 -2.73 -10.32
N PHE A 42 -7.11 -1.70 -9.50
CA PHE A 42 -8.12 -0.79 -8.96
C PHE A 42 -8.15 0.52 -9.73
N PRO A 43 -9.01 0.66 -10.77
CA PRO A 43 -9.00 1.83 -11.65
C PRO A 43 -9.45 3.14 -10.96
N GLN A 44 -10.08 3.03 -9.79
CA GLN A 44 -10.57 4.15 -9.01
C GLN A 44 -9.67 4.50 -7.82
N LEU A 45 -8.57 3.76 -7.64
CA LEU A 45 -7.64 3.95 -6.54
C LEU A 45 -7.03 5.35 -6.60
N LYS A 46 -7.09 6.07 -5.49
CA LYS A 46 -6.51 7.41 -5.32
C LYS A 46 -5.53 7.47 -4.17
N LYS A 47 -5.64 6.53 -3.22
CA LYS A 47 -4.85 6.54 -2.00
C LYS A 47 -4.48 5.14 -1.55
N VAL A 48 -3.24 4.96 -1.13
CA VAL A 48 -2.73 3.77 -0.46
C VAL A 48 -2.06 4.22 0.82
N ARG A 49 -2.48 3.68 1.96
CA ARG A 49 -1.85 3.91 3.26
C ARG A 49 -1.25 2.63 3.76
N ILE A 50 -0.03 2.71 4.27
CA ILE A 50 0.69 1.56 4.78
C ILE A 50 1.13 1.93 6.18
N GLU A 51 0.55 1.31 7.19
CA GLU A 51 0.75 1.72 8.59
C GLU A 51 2.12 1.30 9.14
N HIS A 52 2.77 0.33 8.50
CA HIS A 52 4.02 -0.25 8.94
C HIS A 52 5.24 0.24 8.16
N MET A 53 6.42 -0.05 8.72
CA MET A 53 7.69 0.32 8.13
C MET A 53 7.90 -0.33 6.76
N MET A 54 8.23 0.48 5.77
CA MET A 54 8.63 0.05 4.43
C MET A 54 10.02 0.53 4.08
N GLU A 55 10.72 -0.23 3.24
CA GLU A 55 11.97 0.24 2.63
C GLU A 55 11.68 1.37 1.63
N ASP A 56 12.58 2.34 1.58
CA ASP A 56 12.45 3.51 0.70
C ASP A 56 12.35 3.14 -0.79
N GLU A 57 13.02 2.06 -1.20
CA GLU A 57 12.95 1.52 -2.57
C GLU A 57 11.52 1.11 -2.96
N TRP A 58 10.77 0.53 -2.02
CA TRP A 58 9.40 0.10 -2.29
C TRP A 58 8.44 1.28 -2.39
N ILE A 59 8.63 2.29 -1.53
CA ILE A 59 7.85 3.53 -1.60
C ILE A 59 8.10 4.22 -2.95
N ALA A 60 9.37 4.39 -3.35
CA ALA A 60 9.73 5.01 -4.62
C ALA A 60 9.16 4.25 -5.83
N ARG A 61 9.18 2.90 -5.76
CA ARG A 61 8.59 2.06 -6.80
C ARG A 61 7.08 2.22 -6.89
N LEU A 62 6.38 2.27 -5.75
CA LEU A 62 4.93 2.51 -5.70
C LEU A 62 4.55 3.85 -6.32
N GLU A 63 5.24 4.92 -5.92
CA GLU A 63 5.02 6.27 -6.46
C GLU A 63 5.28 6.33 -7.97
N SER A 64 6.30 5.60 -8.47
CA SER A 64 6.59 5.52 -9.91
C SER A 64 5.55 4.73 -10.70
N GLU A 65 5.02 3.65 -10.14
CA GLU A 65 4.11 2.72 -10.84
C GLU A 65 2.65 3.16 -10.73
N LEU A 66 2.33 3.97 -9.72
CA LEU A 66 0.99 4.52 -9.45
C LEU A 66 1.08 6.06 -9.33
N PRO A 67 1.48 6.79 -10.39
CA PRO A 67 1.75 8.22 -10.31
C PRO A 67 0.54 9.09 -9.96
N ASN A 68 -0.68 8.55 -10.08
CA ASN A 68 -1.92 9.23 -9.74
C ASN A 68 -2.50 8.81 -8.36
N VAL A 69 -1.77 7.97 -7.62
CA VAL A 69 -2.18 7.45 -6.31
C VAL A 69 -1.28 8.05 -5.24
N VAL A 70 -1.89 8.62 -4.21
CA VAL A 70 -1.15 9.12 -3.04
C VAL A 70 -0.71 7.93 -2.19
N VAL A 71 0.60 7.79 -1.98
CA VAL A 71 1.18 6.77 -1.10
C VAL A 71 1.51 7.42 0.25
N GLU A 72 0.83 6.99 1.31
CA GLU A 72 1.12 7.41 2.69
C GLU A 72 1.78 6.26 3.46
N ALA A 73 3.09 6.38 3.69
CA ALA A 73 3.86 5.51 4.56
C ALA A 73 4.46 6.37 5.69
N PRO A 74 3.91 6.35 6.93
CA PRO A 74 4.34 7.21 8.02
C PRO A 74 5.74 6.82 8.55
N TYR A 75 6.23 5.61 8.25
CA TYR A 75 7.55 5.13 8.64
C TYR A 75 8.33 4.59 7.42
N PRO A 76 8.91 5.45 6.57
CA PRO A 76 10.06 5.01 5.78
C PRO A 76 11.13 4.51 6.77
N ARG A 77 11.73 3.34 6.54
CA ARG A 77 12.75 2.77 7.44
C ARG A 77 13.85 3.78 7.78
N SER A 78 14.16 4.69 6.87
CA SER A 78 15.14 5.78 7.04
C SER A 78 14.74 6.87 8.04
N LYS A 79 13.47 6.93 8.47
CA LYS A 79 12.93 7.98 9.36
C LYS A 79 12.43 7.45 10.71
N GLU A 80 12.66 6.17 11.03
CA GLU A 80 12.38 5.65 12.37
C GLU A 80 13.25 6.40 13.42
N PRO A 81 12.63 7.04 14.43
CA PRO A 81 13.38 7.64 15.52
C PRO A 81 14.08 6.54 16.34
N GLY A 82 15.37 6.33 16.07
CA GLY A 82 16.20 5.32 16.75
C GLY A 82 17.22 4.59 15.86
N MET A 83 17.10 4.69 14.52
CA MET A 83 18.03 4.04 13.58
C MET A 83 19.18 4.93 13.07
N ALA A 84 19.32 6.17 13.56
CA ALA A 84 20.55 6.94 13.36
C ALA A 84 21.66 6.35 14.25
N ARG A 85 22.49 5.47 13.68
CA ARG A 85 23.82 5.13 14.21
C ARG A 85 24.84 5.24 13.11
#